data_AF-A0A9Q0FKC3-F1
#
_entry.id   AF-A0A9Q0FKC3-F1
#
_cell.length_a   1.000
_cell.length_b   1.000
_cell.length_c   1.000
_cell.angle_alpha   90.00
_cell.angle_beta   90.00
_cell.angle_gamma   90.00
#
_symmetry.space_group_name_H-M   'P 1'
#
loop_
_entity.id
_entity.type
_entity.pdbx_description
1 polymer ?
#
loop_
_entity_poly.entity_id
_entity_poly.type
_entity_poly.pdbx_seq_one_letter_code
_entity_poly.pdbx_strand_id
1 'polypeptide(L)'
;MDLVLAVSLSAVLGLVLFQALHFLTTKNEKNKAKLPPGPAPSPIIGNLLDLGDKPHKSLAKLAKIHGPLMSLKIGQVCNSYIFTTQKLDANQELRRKKVQELVVDVQEHCPAGKAVDVGQAAFRTTFNALSNTALSLDLSDSSSDTAQRFKEVVRGVMDEIGKPNLADYFPIFQYIDLQGIKRRTAIHFRKIFDFFDHIINERLQGRNVKGYLPTDDMLDTLLSISQENSDLMNKNYIKHLFLVTSIFLLLSFHCFLYYLVMD
;
A
#
# COMPACT_ATOMS: atom_id res chain seq x y z
N MET A 1 -26.62 -55.98 29.60
CA MET A 1 -26.48 -54.50 29.58
C MET A 1 -25.02 -54.07 29.77
N ASP A 2 -24.16 -54.97 30.27
CA ASP A 2 -22.84 -54.62 30.80
C ASP A 2 -21.79 -54.35 29.73
N LEU A 3 -21.87 -55.05 28.58
CA LEU A 3 -20.93 -54.82 27.47
C LEU A 3 -21.18 -53.48 26.77
N VAL A 4 -22.45 -53.12 26.56
CA VAL A 4 -22.81 -51.83 25.93
C VAL A 4 -22.47 -50.67 26.85
N LEU A 5 -22.73 -50.80 28.15
CA LEU A 5 -22.31 -49.82 29.16
C LEU A 5 -20.79 -49.69 29.21
N ALA A 6 -20.03 -50.79 29.23
CA ALA A 6 -18.57 -50.77 29.24
C ALA A 6 -17.97 -50.11 27.99
N VAL A 7 -18.52 -50.39 26.79
CA VAL A 7 -18.10 -49.78 25.53
C VAL A 7 -18.45 -48.29 25.50
N SER A 8 -19.62 -47.90 26.02
CA SER A 8 -19.98 -46.48 26.11
C SER A 8 -19.10 -45.70 27.08
N LEU A 9 -18.73 -46.32 28.22
CA LEU A 9 -17.88 -45.68 29.23
C LEU A 9 -16.45 -45.49 28.72
N SER A 10 -15.89 -46.47 28.01
CA SER A 10 -14.53 -46.39 27.44
C SER A 10 -14.45 -45.36 26.32
N ALA A 11 -15.49 -45.23 25.50
CA ALA A 11 -15.58 -44.19 24.47
C ALA A 11 -15.62 -42.78 25.07
N VAL A 12 -16.42 -42.58 26.14
CA VAL A 12 -16.50 -41.28 26.85
C VAL A 12 -15.17 -40.95 27.51
N LEU A 13 -14.53 -41.93 28.17
CA LEU A 13 -13.21 -41.73 28.78
C LEU A 13 -12.16 -41.36 27.72
N GLY A 14 -12.19 -42.02 26.56
CA GLY A 14 -11.31 -41.72 25.43
C GLY A 14 -11.51 -40.31 24.88
N LEU A 15 -12.77 -39.85 24.73
CA LEU A 15 -13.08 -38.49 24.31
C LEU A 15 -12.62 -37.44 25.33
N VAL A 16 -12.82 -37.68 26.62
CA VAL A 16 -12.37 -36.78 27.69
C VAL A 16 -10.84 -36.71 27.73
N LEU A 17 -10.15 -37.84 27.59
CA LEU A 17 -8.69 -37.89 27.53
C LEU A 17 -8.15 -37.21 26.26
N PHE A 18 -8.81 -37.38 25.11
CA PHE A 18 -8.45 -36.70 23.86
C PHE A 18 -8.63 -35.18 23.98
N GLN A 19 -9.75 -34.72 24.56
CA GLN A 19 -9.99 -33.30 24.81
C GLN A 19 -9.01 -32.73 25.85
N ALA A 20 -8.68 -33.49 26.89
CA ALA A 20 -7.67 -33.12 27.88
C ALA A 20 -6.27 -33.05 27.25
N LEU A 21 -5.89 -34.01 26.40
CA LEU A 21 -4.64 -33.97 25.65
C LEU A 21 -4.62 -32.77 24.70
N HIS A 22 -5.72 -32.53 23.97
CA HIS A 22 -5.86 -31.39 23.09
C HIS A 22 -5.79 -30.07 23.87
N PHE A 23 -6.38 -30.00 25.06
CA PHE A 23 -6.30 -28.83 25.95
C PHE A 23 -4.88 -28.63 26.52
N LEU A 24 -4.16 -29.72 26.81
CA LEU A 24 -2.77 -29.69 27.25
C LEU A 24 -1.82 -29.32 26.10
N THR A 25 -2.12 -29.70 24.86
CA THR A 25 -1.36 -29.28 23.68
C THR A 25 -1.74 -27.87 23.20
N THR A 26 -2.98 -27.42 23.44
CA THR A 26 -3.45 -26.06 23.09
C THR A 26 -3.21 -25.01 24.18
N LYS A 27 -2.84 -25.41 25.41
CA LYS A 27 -2.26 -24.50 26.41
C LYS A 27 -0.81 -24.14 26.08
N ASN A 28 -0.62 -23.44 24.96
CA ASN A 28 0.64 -22.73 24.71
C ASN A 28 0.46 -21.47 23.84
N GLU A 29 -0.54 -20.65 24.11
CA GLU A 29 -0.50 -19.24 23.70
C GLU A 29 0.08 -18.37 24.81
N LYS A 30 1.39 -18.53 25.09
CA LYS A 30 2.29 -17.40 25.37
C LYS A 30 3.71 -17.66 24.85
N ASN A 31 3.86 -18.44 23.78
CA ASN A 31 5.03 -18.25 22.95
C ASN A 31 4.78 -16.99 22.13
N LYS A 32 5.19 -15.82 22.66
CA LYS A 32 5.70 -14.79 21.76
C LYS A 32 6.75 -15.53 20.95
N ALA A 33 6.44 -15.91 19.71
CA ALA A 33 7.43 -16.50 18.81
C ALA A 33 8.68 -15.65 18.99
N LYS A 34 9.81 -16.26 19.38
CA LYS A 34 11.06 -15.54 19.53
C LYS A 34 11.39 -15.02 18.14
N LEU A 35 10.93 -13.80 17.87
CA LEU A 35 11.16 -13.13 16.63
C LEU A 35 12.68 -13.11 16.42
N PRO A 36 13.13 -13.27 15.18
CA PRO A 36 14.54 -13.12 14.91
C PRO A 36 15.03 -11.79 15.49
N PRO A 37 16.25 -11.76 16.07
CA PRO A 37 16.78 -10.58 16.74
C PRO A 37 16.73 -9.38 15.79
N GLY A 38 16.42 -8.20 16.30
CA GLY A 38 16.28 -7.00 15.47
C GLY A 38 16.42 -5.73 16.28
N PRO A 39 16.66 -4.60 15.63
CA PRO A 39 16.73 -3.30 16.30
C PRO A 39 15.42 -3.01 17.03
N ALA A 40 15.50 -2.50 18.26
CA ALA A 40 14.33 -2.21 19.06
C ALA A 40 13.43 -1.17 18.35
N PRO A 41 12.18 -1.51 18.02
CA PRO A 41 11.31 -0.60 17.28
C PRO A 41 10.88 0.57 18.16
N SER A 42 10.96 1.78 17.61
CA SER A 42 10.36 2.95 18.26
C SER A 42 8.83 2.80 18.35
N PRO A 43 8.17 3.34 19.40
CA PRO A 43 6.76 3.09 19.68
C PRO A 43 5.75 3.61 18.65
N ILE A 44 6.18 4.41 17.66
CA ILE A 44 5.29 4.98 16.63
C ILE A 44 5.82 4.74 15.21
N ILE A 45 7.13 4.77 14.97
CA ILE A 45 7.70 4.65 13.62
C ILE A 45 8.21 3.22 13.36
N GLY A 46 8.37 2.43 14.42
CA GLY A 46 9.12 1.18 14.37
C GLY A 46 10.59 1.47 14.04
N ASN A 47 11.12 0.77 13.04
CA ASN A 47 12.49 0.84 12.54
C ASN A 47 12.62 1.62 11.22
N LEU A 48 11.58 2.36 10.81
CA LEU A 48 11.63 3.10 9.53
C LEU A 48 12.71 4.20 9.53
N LEU A 49 13.02 4.82 10.68
CA LEU A 49 14.15 5.76 10.81
C LEU A 49 15.51 5.07 10.60
N ASP A 50 15.61 3.79 10.95
CA ASP A 50 16.85 3.03 10.79
C ASP A 50 17.18 2.75 9.31
N LEU A 51 16.22 2.96 8.40
CA LEU A 51 16.38 2.69 6.97
C LEU A 51 16.99 3.87 6.19
N GLY A 52 16.71 5.11 6.59
CA GLY A 52 17.21 6.32 5.93
C GLY A 52 16.98 6.36 4.40
N ASP A 53 17.72 7.22 3.69
CA ASP A 53 17.54 7.44 2.25
C ASP A 53 18.00 6.27 1.36
N LYS A 54 18.78 5.34 1.93
CA LYS A 54 19.36 4.19 1.22
C LYS A 54 19.04 2.90 1.98
N PRO A 55 17.78 2.44 1.94
CA PRO A 55 17.29 1.35 2.78
C PRO A 55 18.09 0.05 2.60
N HIS A 56 18.51 -0.27 1.37
CA HIS A 56 19.33 -1.44 1.09
C HIS A 56 20.70 -1.42 1.79
N LYS A 57 21.35 -0.25 1.91
CA LYS A 57 22.63 -0.11 2.64
C LYS A 57 22.41 -0.20 4.14
N SER A 58 21.36 0.43 4.64
CA SER A 58 20.99 0.41 6.05
C SER A 58 20.59 -0.99 6.49
N LEU A 59 19.81 -1.72 5.70
CA LEU A 59 19.47 -3.13 5.90
C LEU A 59 20.71 -4.02 5.90
N ALA A 60 21.65 -3.81 4.97
CA ALA A 60 22.91 -4.55 4.96
C ALA A 60 23.76 -4.26 6.21
N LYS A 61 23.76 -3.02 6.70
CA LYS A 61 24.43 -2.65 7.95
C LYS A 61 23.75 -3.29 9.16
N LEU A 62 22.42 -3.30 9.21
CA LEU A 62 21.64 -3.97 10.24
C LEU A 62 21.83 -5.48 10.22
N ALA A 63 21.98 -6.09 9.04
CA ALA A 63 22.24 -7.53 8.90
C ALA A 63 23.60 -7.94 9.45
N LYS A 64 24.60 -7.06 9.33
CA LYS A 64 25.90 -7.26 9.99
C LYS A 64 25.81 -7.21 11.52
N ILE A 65 24.84 -6.48 12.07
CA ILE A 65 24.70 -6.27 13.53
C ILE A 65 23.77 -7.32 14.15
N HIS A 66 22.63 -7.60 13.52
CA HIS A 66 21.57 -8.44 14.07
C HIS A 66 21.48 -9.83 13.44
N GLY A 67 22.24 -10.09 12.38
CA GLY A 67 22.27 -11.37 11.66
C GLY A 67 21.47 -11.37 10.35
N PRO A 68 21.59 -12.44 9.55
CA PRO A 68 20.96 -12.54 8.22
C PRO A 68 19.43 -12.64 8.28
N LEU A 69 18.89 -13.04 9.44
CA LEU A 69 17.46 -13.09 9.72
C LEU A 69 17.20 -12.15 10.90
N MET A 70 16.48 -11.05 10.66
CA MET A 70 16.17 -10.04 11.67
C MET A 70 14.71 -9.58 11.60
N SER A 71 14.13 -9.18 12.73
CA SER A 71 12.78 -8.62 12.77
C SER A 71 12.84 -7.09 12.69
N LEU A 72 12.15 -6.50 11.71
CA LEU A 72 11.98 -5.05 11.57
C LEU A 72 10.48 -4.72 11.60
N LYS A 73 10.09 -3.71 12.39
CA LYS A 73 8.74 -3.17 12.33
C LYS A 73 8.73 -1.92 11.47
N ILE A 74 8.04 -1.91 10.34
CA ILE A 74 7.95 -0.73 9.49
C ILE A 74 6.60 -0.06 9.72
N GLY A 75 6.62 1.16 10.26
CA GLY A 75 5.51 2.11 10.20
C GLY A 75 4.29 1.78 11.06
N GLN A 76 4.35 2.04 12.37
CA GLN A 76 3.15 2.15 13.21
C GLN A 76 2.34 3.43 12.89
N VAL A 77 2.94 4.48 12.33
CA VAL A 77 2.24 5.74 11.97
C VAL A 77 1.10 5.49 10.98
N CYS A 78 1.37 4.84 9.84
CA CYS A 78 0.32 4.58 8.86
C CYS A 78 -0.77 3.69 9.45
N ASN A 79 -0.39 2.67 10.21
CA ASN A 79 -1.37 1.75 10.82
C ASN A 79 -2.19 2.40 11.95
N SER A 80 -1.60 3.31 12.73
CA SER A 80 -2.22 3.97 13.89
C SER A 80 -3.00 5.23 13.55
N TYR A 81 -2.73 5.87 12.40
CA TYR A 81 -3.39 7.14 12.04
C TYR A 81 -4.15 7.10 10.71
N ILE A 82 -3.75 6.23 9.76
CA ILE A 82 -4.29 6.21 8.38
C ILE A 82 -5.10 4.93 8.13
N PHE A 83 -4.60 3.77 8.56
CA PHE A 83 -5.20 2.45 8.36
C PHE A 83 -5.85 1.89 9.62
N THR A 84 -6.29 2.76 10.54
CA THR A 84 -7.09 2.31 11.68
C THR A 84 -8.40 1.73 11.19
N THR A 85 -8.96 0.75 11.90
CA THR A 85 -10.26 0.15 11.55
C THR A 85 -11.33 1.23 11.41
N GLN A 86 -11.32 2.23 12.28
CA GLN A 86 -12.24 3.36 12.24
C GLN A 86 -12.09 4.22 10.96
N LYS A 87 -10.85 4.55 10.54
CA LYS A 87 -10.59 5.28 9.29
C LYS A 87 -10.91 4.43 8.04
N LEU A 88 -10.68 3.12 8.10
CA LEU A 88 -11.04 2.18 7.03
C LEU A 88 -12.55 2.02 6.91
N ASP A 89 -13.27 1.99 8.03
CA ASP A 89 -14.73 1.91 8.08
C ASP A 89 -15.38 3.22 7.64
N ALA A 90 -14.79 4.38 7.97
CA ALA A 90 -15.23 5.68 7.45
C ALA A 90 -15.21 5.74 5.90
N ASN A 91 -14.28 5.01 5.27
CA ASN A 91 -14.20 4.89 3.81
C ASN A 91 -15.20 3.88 3.20
N GLN A 92 -16.06 3.23 3.99
CA GLN A 92 -17.05 2.26 3.50
C GLN A 92 -18.03 2.89 2.51
N GLU A 93 -18.49 4.12 2.77
CA GLU A 93 -19.41 4.82 1.87
C GLU A 93 -18.74 5.17 0.54
N LEU A 94 -17.47 5.59 0.57
CA LEU A 94 -16.69 5.83 -0.64
C LEU A 94 -16.51 4.55 -1.46
N ARG A 95 -16.19 3.42 -0.80
CA ARG A 95 -16.09 2.11 -1.46
C ARG A 95 -17.42 1.73 -2.12
N ARG A 96 -18.54 1.88 -1.42
CA ARG A 96 -19.87 1.57 -1.94
C ARG A 96 -20.23 2.46 -3.14
N LYS A 97 -19.97 3.76 -3.03
CA LYS A 97 -20.19 4.74 -4.11
C LYS A 97 -19.40 4.37 -5.37
N LYS A 98 -18.12 4.01 -5.24
CA LYS A 98 -17.28 3.63 -6.40
C LYS A 98 -17.70 2.31 -7.04
N VAL A 99 -18.15 1.34 -6.25
CA VAL A 99 -18.76 0.11 -6.78
C VAL A 99 -20.05 0.42 -7.55
N GLN A 100 -20.90 1.31 -7.04
CA GLN A 100 -22.12 1.71 -7.72
C GLN A 100 -21.84 2.47 -9.03
N GLU A 101 -20.88 3.40 -9.03
CA GLU A 101 -20.43 4.09 -10.25
C GLU A 101 -19.97 3.10 -11.33
N LEU A 102 -19.20 2.06 -10.95
CA LEU A 102 -18.77 1.00 -11.86
C LEU A 102 -19.95 0.18 -12.40
N VAL A 103 -20.91 -0.18 -11.55
CA VAL A 103 -22.11 -0.94 -11.96
C VAL A 103 -22.93 -0.14 -12.97
N VAL A 104 -23.10 1.16 -12.73
CA VAL A 104 -23.81 2.06 -13.66
C VAL A 104 -23.06 2.15 -14.99
N ASP A 105 -21.75 2.38 -14.97
CA ASP A 105 -20.92 2.46 -16.18
C ASP A 105 -21.03 1.17 -17.03
N VAL A 106 -20.98 -0.01 -16.39
CA VAL A 106 -21.17 -1.30 -17.09
C VAL A 106 -22.61 -1.44 -17.63
N GLN A 107 -23.62 -1.03 -16.86
CA GLN A 107 -25.02 -1.09 -17.29
C GLN A 107 -25.32 -0.19 -18.48
N GLU A 108 -24.67 0.96 -18.60
CA GLU A 108 -24.83 1.87 -19.75
C GLU A 108 -24.28 1.27 -21.06
N HIS A 109 -23.31 0.34 -20.98
CA HIS A 109 -22.74 -0.34 -22.14
C HIS A 109 -23.56 -1.56 -22.59
N CYS A 110 -24.42 -2.13 -21.72
CA CYS A 110 -25.25 -3.29 -22.02
C CYS A 110 -26.30 -3.08 -23.14
N PRO A 111 -27.11 -2.00 -23.16
CA PRO A 111 -28.11 -1.77 -24.22
C PRO A 111 -27.49 -1.55 -25.60
N ALA A 112 -26.26 -1.02 -25.65
CA ALA A 112 -25.54 -0.74 -26.90
C ALA A 112 -24.82 -1.97 -27.47
N GLY A 113 -24.79 -3.10 -26.74
CA GLY A 113 -24.04 -4.29 -27.14
C GLY A 113 -22.53 -4.05 -27.29
N LYS A 114 -22.00 -2.99 -26.67
CA LYS A 114 -20.58 -2.63 -26.78
C LYS A 114 -19.76 -3.43 -25.79
N ALA A 115 -18.62 -3.94 -26.25
CA ALA A 115 -17.65 -4.57 -25.38
C ALA A 115 -17.15 -3.58 -24.31
N VAL A 116 -17.13 -4.04 -23.05
CA VAL A 116 -16.57 -3.28 -21.92
C VAL A 116 -15.10 -3.64 -21.79
N ASP A 117 -14.23 -2.63 -21.83
CA ASP A 117 -12.82 -2.80 -21.49
C ASP A 117 -12.70 -2.90 -19.96
N VAL A 118 -12.71 -4.14 -19.45
CA VAL A 118 -12.58 -4.45 -18.02
C VAL A 118 -11.30 -3.86 -17.45
N GLY A 119 -10.23 -3.82 -18.24
CA GLY A 119 -8.97 -3.25 -17.79
C GLY A 119 -9.04 -1.74 -17.62
N GLN A 120 -9.64 -1.04 -18.57
CA GLN A 120 -9.86 0.39 -18.47
C GLN A 120 -10.82 0.76 -17.33
N ALA A 121 -11.91 -0.01 -17.15
CA ALA A 121 -12.89 0.21 -16.10
C ALA A 121 -12.31 -0.03 -14.70
N ALA A 122 -11.55 -1.12 -14.52
CA ALA A 122 -10.86 -1.44 -13.26
C ALA A 122 -9.79 -0.39 -12.93
N PHE A 123 -9.05 0.09 -13.95
CA PHE A 123 -8.03 1.13 -13.77
C PHE A 123 -8.69 2.41 -13.28
N ARG A 124 -9.70 2.91 -14.00
CA ARG A 124 -10.43 4.14 -13.68
C ARG A 124 -11.00 4.09 -12.27
N THR A 125 -11.62 2.98 -11.89
CA THR A 125 -12.24 2.80 -10.57
C THR A 125 -11.21 2.78 -9.45
N THR A 126 -10.17 1.96 -9.59
CA THR A 126 -9.11 1.82 -8.59
C THR A 126 -8.40 3.15 -8.38
N PHE A 127 -8.00 3.77 -9.48
CA PHE A 127 -7.33 5.05 -9.49
C PHE A 127 -8.18 6.18 -8.87
N ASN A 128 -9.48 6.23 -9.18
CA ASN A 128 -10.40 7.21 -8.61
C ASN A 128 -10.59 7.02 -7.10
N ALA A 129 -10.74 5.78 -6.64
CA ALA A 129 -10.87 5.47 -5.22
C ALA A 129 -9.64 5.91 -4.43
N LEU A 130 -8.44 5.64 -4.97
CA LEU A 130 -7.17 5.94 -4.30
C LEU A 130 -6.86 7.43 -4.28
N SER A 131 -7.04 8.12 -5.41
CA SER A 131 -6.83 9.57 -5.48
C SER A 131 -7.79 10.34 -4.57
N ASN A 132 -9.06 9.93 -4.48
CA ASN A 132 -10.00 10.52 -3.52
C ASN A 132 -9.63 10.21 -2.07
N THR A 133 -9.29 8.96 -1.74
CA THR A 133 -8.94 8.60 -0.36
C THR A 133 -7.67 9.30 0.11
N ALA A 134 -6.69 9.42 -0.79
CA ALA A 134 -5.36 9.88 -0.41
C ALA A 134 -5.21 11.41 -0.51
N LEU A 135 -5.93 12.05 -1.45
CA LEU A 135 -5.77 13.47 -1.79
C LEU A 135 -7.11 14.22 -1.93
N SER A 136 -8.27 13.58 -1.74
CA SER A 136 -9.59 14.13 -2.07
C SER A 136 -9.69 14.72 -3.48
N LEU A 137 -8.93 14.16 -4.43
CA LEU A 137 -8.90 14.61 -5.82
C LEU A 137 -9.67 13.62 -6.70
N ASP A 138 -10.65 14.11 -7.45
CA ASP A 138 -11.25 13.35 -8.54
C ASP A 138 -10.37 13.44 -9.79
N LEU A 139 -9.44 12.50 -9.91
CA LEU A 139 -8.57 12.38 -11.08
C LEU A 139 -9.20 11.53 -12.20
N SER A 140 -10.46 11.09 -12.05
CA SER A 140 -11.14 10.30 -13.06
C SER A 140 -11.69 11.14 -14.21
N ASP A 141 -12.06 12.39 -13.90
CA ASP A 141 -12.55 13.36 -14.87
C ASP A 141 -11.47 13.70 -15.90
N SER A 142 -11.67 13.26 -17.14
CA SER A 142 -10.78 13.56 -18.26
C SER A 142 -10.80 15.03 -18.68
N SER A 143 -11.72 15.85 -18.18
CA SER A 143 -11.78 17.28 -18.46
C SER A 143 -10.91 18.14 -17.53
N SER A 144 -10.45 17.57 -16.40
CA SER A 144 -9.57 18.26 -15.46
C SER A 144 -8.11 18.25 -15.94
N ASP A 145 -7.51 19.44 -16.05
CA ASP A 145 -6.08 19.61 -16.40
C ASP A 145 -5.17 18.85 -15.40
N THR A 146 -5.52 18.85 -14.11
CA THR A 146 -4.80 18.10 -13.06
C THR A 146 -4.86 16.59 -13.29
N ALA A 147 -6.04 16.07 -13.66
CA ALA A 147 -6.24 14.66 -13.96
C ALA A 147 -5.48 14.23 -15.21
N GLN A 148 -5.50 15.04 -16.27
CA GLN A 148 -4.77 14.78 -17.50
C GLN A 148 -3.26 14.78 -17.26
N ARG A 149 -2.72 15.81 -16.58
CA ARG A 149 -1.30 15.87 -16.21
C ARG A 149 -0.86 14.66 -15.41
N PHE A 150 -1.64 14.22 -14.42
CA PHE A 150 -1.29 13.04 -13.65
C PHE A 150 -1.33 11.76 -14.48
N LYS A 151 -2.35 11.57 -15.33
CA LYS A 151 -2.45 10.42 -16.24
C LYS A 151 -1.25 10.33 -17.18
N GLU A 152 -0.80 11.46 -17.74
CA GLU A 152 0.39 11.51 -18.59
C GLU A 152 1.66 11.10 -17.85
N VAL A 153 1.83 11.60 -16.62
CA VAL A 153 2.99 11.27 -15.78
C VAL A 153 2.99 9.78 -15.42
N VAL A 154 1.86 9.25 -14.97
CA VAL A 154 1.67 7.84 -14.62
C VAL A 154 1.90 6.93 -15.81
N ARG A 155 1.34 7.27 -16.97
CA ARG A 155 1.52 6.49 -18.21
C ARG A 155 2.99 6.41 -18.61
N GLY A 156 3.71 7.53 -18.57
CA GLY A 156 5.14 7.54 -18.88
C GLY A 156 5.98 6.67 -17.93
N VAL A 157 5.60 6.58 -16.66
CA VAL A 157 6.22 5.67 -15.69
C VAL A 157 5.90 4.22 -16.04
N MET A 158 4.63 3.92 -16.36
CA MET A 158 4.21 2.57 -16.73
C MET A 158 4.91 2.07 -17.99
N ASP A 159 5.07 2.95 -18.98
CA ASP A 159 5.77 2.64 -20.24
C ASP A 159 7.27 2.36 -20.02
N GLU A 160 7.92 2.98 -19.03
CA GLU A 160 9.31 2.69 -18.68
C GLU A 160 9.47 1.47 -17.76
N ILE A 161 8.58 1.28 -16.79
CA ILE A 161 8.60 0.10 -15.89
C ILE A 161 8.28 -1.19 -16.64
N GLY A 162 7.41 -1.14 -17.65
CA GLY A 162 7.07 -2.30 -18.48
C GLY A 162 8.16 -2.73 -19.46
N LYS A 163 9.25 -1.95 -19.61
CA LYS A 163 10.35 -2.31 -20.51
C LYS A 163 11.31 -3.28 -19.80
N PRO A 164 11.62 -4.44 -20.42
CA PRO A 164 12.61 -5.37 -19.86
C PRO A 164 13.98 -4.67 -19.76
N ASN A 165 14.48 -4.58 -18.54
CA ASN A 165 15.77 -3.97 -18.24
C ASN A 165 16.86 -5.04 -18.17
N LEU A 166 17.81 -4.98 -19.12
CA LEU A 166 18.90 -5.95 -19.21
C LEU A 166 19.81 -5.93 -17.99
N ALA A 167 19.90 -4.79 -17.28
CA ALA A 167 20.68 -4.69 -16.06
C ALA A 167 20.05 -5.44 -14.86
N ASP A 168 18.76 -5.79 -14.94
CA ASP A 168 18.09 -6.60 -13.92
C ASP A 168 18.33 -8.10 -14.12
N TYR A 169 18.62 -8.52 -15.37
CA TYR A 169 18.98 -9.91 -15.70
C TYR A 169 20.49 -10.17 -15.65
N PHE A 170 21.31 -9.15 -15.92
CA PHE A 170 22.77 -9.27 -15.99
C PHE A 170 23.45 -8.23 -15.08
N PRO A 171 23.93 -8.63 -13.89
CA PRO A 171 24.51 -7.72 -12.90
C PRO A 171 25.69 -6.88 -13.40
N ILE A 172 26.42 -7.36 -14.41
CA ILE A 172 27.57 -6.66 -15.03
C ILE A 172 27.13 -5.33 -15.68
N PHE A 173 25.90 -5.22 -16.16
CA PHE A 173 25.38 -4.00 -16.77
C PHE A 173 24.78 -3.02 -15.75
N GLN A 174 24.75 -3.32 -14.44
CA GLN A 174 24.22 -2.36 -13.45
C GLN A 174 25.02 -1.05 -13.38
N TYR A 175 26.31 -1.09 -13.69
CA TYR A 175 27.19 0.09 -13.68
C TYR A 175 27.13 0.91 -14.97
N ILE A 176 26.58 0.35 -16.05
CA ILE A 176 26.51 1.00 -17.36
C ILE A 176 25.04 1.13 -17.74
N ASP A 177 24.51 2.36 -17.79
CA ASP A 177 23.13 2.62 -18.20
C ASP A 177 22.96 2.45 -19.73
N LEU A 178 23.25 1.25 -20.24
CA LEU A 178 23.29 0.93 -21.68
C LEU A 178 21.96 1.24 -22.38
N GLN A 179 20.85 1.05 -21.67
CA GLN A 179 19.52 1.31 -22.20
C GLN A 179 19.01 2.71 -21.86
N GLY A 180 19.75 3.53 -21.09
CA GLY A 180 19.32 4.86 -20.65
C GLY A 180 18.11 4.88 -19.71
N ILE A 181 17.75 3.72 -19.14
CA ILE A 181 16.54 3.53 -18.33
C ILE A 181 16.65 4.35 -17.05
N LYS A 182 17.82 4.36 -16.38
CA LYS A 182 17.99 5.14 -15.14
C LYS A 182 17.74 6.63 -15.42
N ARG A 183 18.28 7.15 -16.52
CA ARG A 183 18.08 8.54 -16.94
C ARG A 183 16.62 8.85 -17.26
N ARG A 184 15.93 8.01 -18.04
CA ARG A 184 14.52 8.23 -18.41
C ARG A 184 13.59 8.11 -17.22
N THR A 185 13.77 7.07 -16.41
CA THR A 185 13.03 6.86 -15.17
C THR A 185 13.19 8.03 -14.20
N ALA A 186 14.39 8.62 -14.08
CA ALA A 186 14.61 9.81 -13.26
C ALA A 186 13.81 11.05 -13.75
N ILE A 187 13.60 11.20 -15.05
CA ILE A 187 12.78 12.29 -15.62
C ILE A 187 11.31 12.09 -15.21
N HIS A 188 10.78 10.87 -15.33
CA HIS A 188 9.41 10.58 -14.93
C HIS A 188 9.21 10.73 -13.42
N PHE A 189 10.16 10.27 -12.61
CA PHE A 189 10.16 10.50 -11.17
C PHE A 189 10.11 11.98 -10.82
N ARG A 190 10.88 12.82 -11.53
CA ARG A 190 10.84 14.27 -11.32
C ARG A 190 9.45 14.85 -11.57
N LYS A 191 8.81 14.48 -12.68
CA LYS A 191 7.44 14.93 -12.99
C LYS A 191 6.43 14.50 -11.91
N ILE A 192 6.58 13.31 -11.34
CA ILE A 192 5.75 12.85 -10.21
C ILE A 192 5.98 13.72 -8.98
N PHE A 193 7.24 13.99 -8.64
CA PHE A 193 7.56 14.86 -7.51
C PHE A 193 7.01 16.28 -7.70
N ASP A 194 7.17 16.85 -8.89
CA ASP A 194 6.65 18.19 -9.22
C ASP A 194 5.11 18.23 -9.07
N PHE A 195 4.42 17.17 -9.51
CA PHE A 195 2.97 17.04 -9.30
C PHE A 195 2.60 17.00 -7.82
N PHE A 196 3.26 16.16 -7.01
CA PHE A 196 2.96 16.09 -5.59
C PHE A 196 3.35 17.37 -4.84
N ASP A 197 4.45 18.02 -5.23
CA ASP A 197 4.82 19.33 -4.70
C ASP A 197 3.72 20.37 -4.99
N HIS A 198 3.15 20.37 -6.20
CA HIS A 198 2.03 21.25 -6.53
C HIS A 198 0.83 21.01 -5.60
N ILE A 199 0.37 19.76 -5.47
CA ILE A 199 -0.78 19.41 -4.61
C ILE A 199 -0.53 19.71 -3.13
N ILE A 200 0.67 19.38 -2.62
CA ILE A 200 1.05 19.65 -1.23
C ILE A 200 1.06 21.17 -0.96
N ASN A 201 1.62 21.96 -1.88
CA ASN A 201 1.71 23.40 -1.71
C ASN A 201 0.34 24.07 -1.79
N GLU A 202 -0.53 23.62 -2.70
CA GLU A 202 -1.92 24.09 -2.79
C GLU A 202 -2.67 23.84 -1.49
N ARG A 203 -2.55 22.64 -0.91
CA ARG A 203 -3.18 22.30 0.36
C ARG A 203 -2.63 23.12 1.53
N LEU A 204 -1.32 23.33 1.58
CA LEU A 204 -0.68 24.18 2.59
C LEU A 204 -1.10 25.65 2.49
N GLN A 205 -1.30 26.17 1.27
CA GLN A 205 -1.83 27.52 1.08
C GLN A 205 -3.28 27.62 1.56
N GLY A 206 -4.12 26.62 1.25
CA GLY A 206 -5.49 26.54 1.75
C GLY A 206 -5.57 26.58 3.29
N ARG A 207 -4.64 25.88 3.97
CA ARG A 207 -4.53 25.90 5.44
C ARG A 207 -4.21 27.26 6.05
N ASN A 208 -3.54 28.15 5.30
CA ASN A 208 -3.20 29.48 5.79
C ASN A 208 -4.39 30.46 5.73
N VAL A 209 -5.50 30.07 5.10
CA VAL A 209 -6.73 30.87 5.03
C VAL A 209 -7.55 30.67 6.30
N LYS A 210 -8.05 31.76 6.90
CA LYS A 210 -8.93 31.68 8.09
C LYS A 210 -10.21 30.91 7.75
N GLY A 211 -10.52 29.88 8.54
CA GLY A 211 -11.72 29.04 8.36
C GLY A 211 -11.48 27.73 7.61
N TYR A 212 -10.22 27.33 7.40
CA TYR A 212 -9.89 26.02 6.85
C TYR A 212 -10.50 24.88 7.67
N LEU A 213 -11.29 24.03 7.01
CA LEU A 213 -11.75 22.76 7.56
C LEU A 213 -10.78 21.67 7.11
N PRO A 214 -10.18 20.90 8.04
CA PRO A 214 -9.39 19.75 7.68
C PRO A 214 -10.21 18.80 6.82
N THR A 215 -9.68 18.53 5.64
CA THR A 215 -10.10 17.43 4.79
C THR A 215 -9.65 16.17 5.50
N ASP A 216 -10.54 15.23 5.83
CA ASP A 216 -10.16 14.01 6.57
C ASP A 216 -9.40 12.97 5.71
N ASP A 217 -8.60 13.44 4.75
CA ASP A 217 -7.82 12.62 3.84
C ASP A 217 -6.41 12.33 4.36
N MET A 218 -5.74 11.40 3.68
CA MET A 218 -4.40 10.94 4.06
C MET A 218 -3.38 12.08 4.00
N LEU A 219 -3.41 12.92 2.96
CA LEU A 219 -2.51 14.05 2.83
C LEU A 219 -2.67 15.03 4.00
N ASP A 220 -3.90 15.37 4.35
CA ASP A 220 -4.14 16.30 5.46
C ASP A 220 -3.67 15.74 6.79
N THR A 221 -3.92 14.45 7.03
CA THR A 221 -3.44 13.76 8.22
C THR A 221 -1.90 13.81 8.29
N LEU A 222 -1.20 13.52 7.18
CA LEU A 222 0.26 13.56 7.09
C LEU A 222 0.83 14.96 7.28
N LEU A 223 0.19 15.99 6.71
CA LEU A 223 0.61 17.38 6.88
C LEU A 223 0.44 17.87 8.32
N SER A 224 -0.61 17.44 9.02
CA SER A 224 -0.80 17.75 10.45
C SER A 224 0.26 17.08 11.33
N ILE A 225 0.58 15.80 11.06
CA ILE A 225 1.69 15.10 11.73
C ILE A 225 3.02 15.82 11.46
N SER A 226 3.23 16.32 10.24
CA SER A 226 4.43 17.07 9.86
C SER A 226 4.60 18.39 10.61
N GLN A 227 3.49 19.07 10.90
CA GLN A 227 3.48 20.30 11.70
C GLN A 227 3.79 20.02 13.18
N GLU A 228 3.30 18.90 13.72
CA GLU A 228 3.56 18.51 15.10
C GLU A 228 4.98 17.99 15.30
N ASN A 229 5.51 17.23 14.33
CA ASN A 229 6.85 16.64 14.42
C ASN A 229 7.48 16.47 13.03
N SER A 230 8.34 17.43 12.66
CA SER A 230 9.03 17.43 11.37
C SER A 230 10.07 16.32 11.22
N ASP A 231 10.64 15.82 12.33
CA ASP A 231 11.61 14.73 12.31
C ASP A 231 10.93 13.38 12.04
N LEU A 232 9.69 13.24 12.52
CA LEU A 232 8.82 12.08 12.29
C LEU A 232 8.33 12.00 10.84
N MET A 233 7.90 13.13 10.29
CA MET A 233 7.28 13.18 8.96
C MET A 233 7.53 14.53 8.30
N ASN A 234 8.62 14.66 7.54
CA ASN A 234 8.86 15.86 6.73
C ASN A 234 8.19 15.74 5.35
N LYS A 235 8.15 16.87 4.63
CA LYS A 235 7.56 16.94 3.28
C LYS A 235 8.20 15.94 2.30
N ASN A 236 9.50 15.66 2.42
CA ASN A 236 10.16 14.70 1.54
C ASN A 236 9.66 13.27 1.81
N TYR A 237 9.51 12.86 3.07
CA TYR A 237 8.94 11.57 3.42
C TYR A 237 7.50 11.43 2.94
N ILE A 238 6.69 12.47 3.06
CA ILE A 238 5.33 12.50 2.51
C ILE A 238 5.36 12.23 1.00
N LYS A 239 6.20 12.96 0.24
CA LYS A 239 6.35 12.75 -1.21
C LYS A 239 6.82 11.35 -1.57
N HIS A 240 7.80 10.82 -0.84
CA HIS A 240 8.28 9.46 -1.06
C HIS A 240 7.21 8.40 -0.74
N LEU A 241 6.38 8.61 0.30
CA LEU A 241 5.28 7.71 0.63
C LEU A 241 4.22 7.69 -0.48
N PHE A 242 3.82 8.86 -0.99
CA PHE A 242 2.89 8.94 -2.12
C PHE A 242 3.46 8.35 -3.42
N LEU A 243 4.76 8.51 -3.64
CA LEU A 243 5.45 7.89 -4.78
C LEU A 243 5.44 6.35 -4.69
N VAL A 244 5.84 5.80 -3.54
CA VAL A 244 5.90 4.34 -3.34
C VAL A 244 4.51 3.72 -3.43
N THR A 245 3.51 4.33 -2.81
CA THR A 245 2.12 3.86 -2.91
C THR A 245 1.63 3.91 -4.35
N SER A 246 1.85 5.02 -5.07
CA SER A 246 1.47 5.15 -6.49
C SER A 246 2.10 4.07 -7.37
N ILE A 247 3.39 3.79 -7.19
CA ILE A 247 4.10 2.76 -7.98
C ILE A 247 3.62 1.36 -7.64
N PHE A 248 3.44 1.05 -6.35
CA PHE A 248 2.96 -0.26 -5.93
C PHE A 248 1.56 -0.56 -6.48
N LEU A 249 0.70 0.45 -6.54
CA LEU A 249 -0.62 0.38 -7.15
C LEU A 249 -0.55 0.11 -8.65
N LEU A 250 0.32 0.83 -9.37
CA LEU A 250 0.51 0.64 -10.80
C LEU A 250 1.05 -0.76 -11.13
N LEU A 251 2.00 -1.26 -10.34
CA LEU A 251 2.54 -2.61 -10.48
C LEU A 251 1.47 -3.67 -10.19
N SER A 252 0.69 -3.49 -9.12
CA SER A 252 -0.41 -4.40 -8.76
C SER A 252 -1.44 -4.46 -9.88
N PHE A 253 -1.75 -3.31 -10.48
CA PHE A 253 -2.68 -3.20 -11.59
C PHE A 253 -2.16 -3.83 -12.87
N HIS A 254 -0.89 -3.59 -13.21
CA HIS A 254 -0.24 -4.21 -14.36
C HIS A 254 -0.21 -5.74 -14.25
N CYS A 255 0.14 -6.27 -13.06
CA CYS A 255 0.08 -7.70 -12.78
C CYS A 255 -1.36 -8.25 -12.89
N PHE A 256 -2.35 -7.53 -12.36
CA PHE A 256 -3.76 -7.93 -12.42
C PHE A 256 -4.27 -8.00 -13.87
N LEU A 257 -3.97 -6.98 -14.69
CA LEU A 257 -4.30 -6.99 -16.13
C LEU A 257 -3.60 -8.11 -16.88
N TYR A 258 -2.32 -8.33 -16.61
CA TYR A 258 -1.56 -9.41 -17.24
C TYR A 258 -2.20 -10.78 -16.95
N TYR A 259 -2.64 -11.01 -15.72
CA TYR A 259 -3.35 -12.23 -15.34
C TYR A 259 -4.77 -12.36 -15.91
N LEU A 260 -5.49 -11.25 -16.12
CA LEU A 260 -6.88 -11.28 -16.61
C LEU A 260 -7.02 -11.29 -18.13
N VAL A 261 -5.97 -10.88 -18.86
CA VAL A 261 -5.98 -10.75 -20.32
C VAL A 261 -5.20 -11.87 -21.01
N MET A 262 -4.32 -12.59 -20.30
CA MET A 262 -3.56 -13.72 -20.85
C MET A 262 -4.15 -15.11 -20.56
N ASP A 263 -5.26 -15.19 -19.83
CA ASP A 263 -6.14 -16.37 -19.67
C ASP A 263 -7.52 -16.10 -20.27
#